data_AF-A0A2V7K1H2-F1
#
_entry.id   AF-A0A2V7K1H2-F1
#
_cell.length_a   1.000
_cell.length_b   1.000
_cell.length_c   1.000
_cell.angle_alpha   90.00
_cell.angle_beta   90.00
_cell.angle_gamma   90.00
#
_symmetry.space_group_name_H-M   'P 1'
#
loop_
_entity.id
_entity.type
_entity.pdbx_description
1 polymer ?
#
loop_
_entity_poly.entity_id
_entity_poly.type
_entity_poly.pdbx_seq_one_letter_code
_entity_poly.pdbx_strand_id
1 'polypeptide(L)'
;MNEILRERLLRKLETLPDDKAYLVLDYVEFLESKYAERPAGAAPFQRVAETLEDTLRAGRVPVNIIKGTMDAVGKAGKLLERVAAAGKAAVEEAQKKNEDKGKVEEPPPSQ
;
A
#
# COMPACT_ATOMS: atom_id res chain seq x y z
N MET A 1 0.01 -1.85 -18.64
CA MET A 1 1.38 -1.49 -19.08
C MET A 1 2.18 -2.78 -19.21
N ASN A 2 3.03 -2.95 -20.24
CA ASN A 2 3.92 -4.12 -20.32
C ASN A 2 5.11 -3.99 -19.36
N GLU A 3 5.75 -5.10 -18.99
CA GLU A 3 6.81 -5.12 -17.97
C GLU A 3 8.05 -4.33 -18.38
N ILE A 4 8.45 -4.39 -19.66
CA ILE A 4 9.63 -3.67 -20.16
C ILE A 4 9.46 -2.15 -19.99
N LEU A 5 8.28 -1.63 -20.30
CA LEU A 5 7.95 -0.22 -20.12
C LEU A 5 7.91 0.16 -18.63
N ARG A 6 7.31 -0.70 -17.80
CA ARG A 6 7.25 -0.50 -16.34
C ARG A 6 8.65 -0.37 -15.73
N GLU A 7 9.53 -1.33 -16.01
CA GLU A 7 10.90 -1.31 -15.51
C GLU A 7 11.69 -0.11 -16.01
N ARG A 8 11.51 0.26 -17.29
CA ARG A 8 12.17 1.43 -17.85
C ARG A 8 11.74 2.72 -17.13
N LEU A 9 10.47 2.87 -16.79
CA LEU A 9 9.97 4.01 -16.02
C LEU A 9 10.52 4.00 -14.59
N LEU A 10 10.46 2.87 -13.90
CA LEU A 10 10.97 2.76 -12.53
C LEU A 10 12.44 3.14 -12.42
N ARG A 11 13.31 2.63 -13.30
CA ARG A 11 14.73 3.01 -13.31
C ARG A 11 14.97 4.51 -13.50
N LYS A 12 14.08 5.22 -14.19
CA LYS A 12 14.18 6.68 -14.35
C LYS A 12 13.70 7.42 -13.11
N LEU A 13 12.62 6.95 -12.50
CA LEU A 13 12.05 7.53 -11.28
C LEU A 13 13.00 7.34 -10.07
N GLU A 14 13.64 6.18 -9.94
CA GLU A 14 14.55 5.88 -8.82
C GLU A 14 15.75 6.82 -8.73
N THR A 15 16.22 7.33 -9.87
CA THR A 15 17.36 8.26 -9.92
C THR A 15 16.96 9.73 -9.82
N LEU A 16 15.66 10.01 -9.76
CA LEU A 16 15.14 11.36 -9.88
C LEU A 16 15.15 12.06 -8.51
N PRO A 17 15.65 13.30 -8.42
CA PRO A 17 15.49 14.09 -7.21
C PRO A 17 14.01 14.29 -6.85
N ASP A 18 13.69 14.29 -5.56
CA ASP A 18 12.31 14.36 -5.06
C ASP A 18 11.53 15.58 -5.62
N ASP A 19 12.18 16.74 -5.79
CA ASP A 19 11.56 17.94 -6.36
C ASP A 19 11.13 17.73 -7.83
N LYS A 20 11.85 16.91 -8.59
CA LYS A 20 11.50 16.53 -9.96
C LYS A 20 10.51 15.37 -9.98
N ALA A 21 10.56 14.46 -9.01
CA ALA A 21 9.58 13.40 -8.86
C ALA A 21 8.17 13.96 -8.65
N TYR A 22 8.04 15.05 -7.88
CA TYR A 22 6.78 15.77 -7.75
C TYR A 22 6.27 16.35 -9.06
N LEU A 23 7.13 16.89 -9.94
CA LEU A 23 6.69 17.35 -11.26
C LEU A 23 6.15 16.19 -12.12
N VAL A 24 6.75 15.00 -11.98
CA VAL A 24 6.26 13.81 -12.68
C VAL A 24 4.91 13.37 -12.11
N LEU A 25 4.75 13.37 -10.78
CA LEU A 25 3.48 13.07 -10.13
C LEU A 25 2.38 14.03 -10.62
N ASP A 26 2.63 15.34 -10.59
CA ASP A 26 1.68 16.35 -11.06
C ASP A 26 1.28 16.12 -12.53
N TYR A 27 2.24 15.72 -13.37
CA TYR A 27 1.95 15.40 -14.77
C TYR A 27 1.11 14.12 -14.92
N VAL A 28 1.36 13.09 -14.11
CA VAL A 28 0.56 11.86 -14.09
C VAL A 28 -0.86 12.15 -13.61
N GLU A 29 -1.05 12.94 -12.56
CA GLU A 29 -2.36 13.38 -12.07
C GLU A 29 -3.10 14.19 -13.12
N PHE A 30 -2.40 15.06 -13.85
CA PHE A 30 -2.97 15.76 -15.00
C PHE A 30 -3.45 14.79 -16.09
N LEU A 31 -2.65 13.78 -16.45
CA LEU A 31 -3.07 12.76 -17.42
C LEU A 31 -4.27 11.96 -16.90
N GLU A 32 -4.28 11.59 -15.63
CA GLU A 32 -5.38 10.88 -14.98
C GLU A 32 -6.68 11.72 -15.08
N SER A 33 -6.61 13.02 -14.76
CA SER A 33 -7.77 13.93 -14.83
C SER A 33 -8.43 14.01 -16.22
N LYS A 34 -7.69 13.70 -17.29
CA LYS A 34 -8.16 13.78 -18.67
C LYS A 34 -8.52 12.45 -19.30
N TYR A 35 -7.79 11.40 -18.96
CA TYR A 35 -7.81 10.14 -19.70
C TYR A 35 -8.21 8.92 -18.85
N ALA A 36 -8.35 9.06 -17.54
CA ALA A 36 -8.75 7.92 -16.71
C ALA A 36 -10.27 7.69 -16.76
N GLU A 37 -10.68 6.48 -17.11
CA GLU A 37 -12.07 6.04 -17.02
C GLU A 37 -12.54 5.88 -15.56
N ARG A 38 -11.60 5.60 -14.66
CA ARG A 38 -11.79 5.52 -13.21
C ARG A 38 -10.49 5.90 -12.50
N PRO A 39 -10.53 6.68 -11.42
CA PRO A 39 -9.33 7.01 -10.66
C PRO A 39 -8.66 5.75 -10.11
N ALA A 40 -7.33 5.76 -10.09
CA ALA A 40 -6.55 4.69 -9.48
C ALA A 40 -6.93 4.60 -7.99
N GLY A 41 -7.55 3.48 -7.58
CA GLY A 41 -7.98 3.32 -6.20
C GLY A 41 -6.79 3.18 -5.26
N ALA A 42 -6.66 4.07 -4.29
CA ALA A 42 -5.72 3.92 -3.17
C ALA A 42 -6.41 3.26 -1.95
N ALA A 43 -5.65 2.47 -1.18
CA ALA A 43 -6.11 1.98 0.12
C ALA A 43 -6.36 3.16 1.08
N PRO A 44 -7.21 3.02 2.12
CA PRO A 44 -7.54 4.14 3.02
C PRO A 44 -6.30 4.79 3.67
N PHE A 45 -5.35 3.98 4.14
CA PHE A 45 -4.10 4.48 4.71
C PHE A 45 -3.25 5.23 3.68
N GLN A 46 -3.21 4.71 2.46
CA GLN A 46 -2.48 5.32 1.35
C GLN A 46 -3.05 6.71 1.01
N ARG A 47 -4.39 6.85 0.95
CA ARG A 47 -5.03 8.17 0.75
C ARG A 47 -4.69 9.18 1.84
N VAL A 48 -4.60 8.72 3.10
CA VAL A 48 -4.23 9.59 4.22
C VAL A 48 -2.78 10.05 4.11
N ALA A 49 -1.86 9.15 3.72
CA ALA A 49 -0.47 9.48 3.47
C ALA A 49 -0.33 10.50 2.33
N GLU A 50 -1.03 10.29 1.21
CA GLU A 50 -1.07 11.20 0.06
C GLU A 50 -1.63 12.57 0.46
N THR A 51 -2.77 12.61 1.17
CA THR A 51 -3.37 13.89 1.65
C THR A 51 -2.42 14.65 2.58
N LEU A 52 -1.67 13.94 3.43
CA LEU A 52 -0.67 14.55 4.31
C LEU A 52 0.48 15.15 3.50
N GLU A 53 1.00 14.41 2.53
CA GLU A 53 2.05 14.88 1.62
C GLU A 53 1.60 16.13 0.86
N ASP A 54 0.40 16.11 0.27
CA ASP A 54 -0.18 17.23 -0.46
C ASP A 54 -0.34 18.48 0.41
N THR A 55 -0.75 18.28 1.68
CA THR A 55 -0.87 19.38 2.64
C THR A 55 0.48 20.02 2.93
N LEU A 56 1.53 19.21 3.11
CA LEU A 56 2.89 19.72 3.34
C LEU A 56 3.44 20.45 2.11
N ARG A 57 3.21 19.89 0.91
CA ARG A 57 3.59 20.52 -0.36
C ARG A 57 2.88 21.86 -0.55
N ALA A 58 1.57 21.92 -0.32
CA ALA A 58 0.77 23.15 -0.41
C ALA A 58 1.23 24.22 0.59
N GLY A 59 1.66 23.78 1.78
CA GLY A 59 2.28 24.62 2.81
C GLY A 59 3.69 25.12 2.46
N ARG A 60 4.23 24.77 1.28
CA ARG A 60 5.61 25.06 0.86
C ARG A 60 6.67 24.55 1.82
N VAL A 61 6.39 23.43 2.48
CA VAL A 61 7.37 22.77 3.35
C VAL A 61 8.56 22.33 2.50
N PRO A 62 9.82 22.53 2.96
CA PRO A 62 11.00 22.08 2.23
C PRO A 62 10.97 20.57 1.93
N VAL A 63 11.30 20.21 0.69
CA VAL A 63 11.21 18.84 0.17
C VAL A 63 11.93 17.81 1.04
N ASN A 64 13.09 18.16 1.61
CA ASN A 64 13.83 17.27 2.51
C ASN A 64 13.07 16.93 3.80
N ILE A 65 12.24 17.84 4.31
CA ILE A 65 11.39 17.61 5.49
C ILE A 65 10.17 16.75 5.12
N ILE A 66 9.58 16.99 3.95
CA ILE A 66 8.49 16.16 3.42
C ILE A 66 8.97 14.72 3.27
N LYS A 67 10.13 14.51 2.62
CA LYS A 67 10.76 13.19 2.47
C LYS A 67 10.93 12.48 3.81
N GLY A 68 11.51 13.14 4.81
CA GLY A 68 11.72 12.53 6.13
C GLY A 68 10.41 12.15 6.84
N THR A 69 9.35 12.95 6.63
CA THR A 69 8.02 12.65 7.16
C THR A 69 7.40 11.43 6.45
N MET A 70 7.48 11.39 5.12
CA MET A 70 6.94 10.28 4.32
C MET A 70 7.70 8.97 4.57
N ASP A 71 9.01 9.02 4.80
CA ASP A 71 9.80 7.84 5.21
C ASP A 71 9.29 7.26 6.54
N ALA A 72 8.90 8.11 7.49
CA ALA A 72 8.33 7.67 8.75
C ALA A 72 6.93 7.06 8.56
N VAL A 73 6.08 7.68 7.74
CA VAL A 73 4.75 7.18 7.38
C VAL A 73 4.85 5.81 6.69
N GLY A 74 5.77 5.66 5.73
CA GLY A 74 6.01 4.39 5.04
C GLY A 74 6.49 3.27 5.98
N LYS A 75 7.35 3.59 6.96
CA LYS A 75 7.77 2.63 7.99
C LYS A 75 6.60 2.19 8.88
N ALA A 76 5.75 3.13 9.28
CA ALA A 76 4.55 2.84 10.06
C ALA A 76 3.56 1.95 9.26
N GLY A 77 3.34 2.26 7.98
CA GLY A 77 2.51 1.43 7.08
C GLY A 77 3.00 -0.02 7.01
N LYS A 78 4.30 -0.24 6.78
CA LYS A 78 4.90 -1.59 6.76
C LYS A 78 4.74 -2.34 8.08
N LEU A 79 4.79 -1.63 9.21
CA LEU A 79 4.55 -2.24 10.52
C LEU A 79 3.09 -2.68 10.65
N LEU A 80 2.14 -1.83 10.28
CA LEU A 80 0.71 -2.15 10.29
C LEU A 80 0.38 -3.34 9.39
N GLU A 81 0.98 -3.41 8.19
CA GLU A 81 0.83 -4.54 7.27
C GLU A 81 1.31 -5.85 7.90
N ARG A 82 2.47 -5.83 8.58
CA ARG A 82 3.01 -7.01 9.28
C ARG A 82 2.10 -7.45 10.44
N VAL A 83 1.58 -6.51 11.20
CA VAL A 83 0.63 -6.80 12.30
C VAL A 83 -0.66 -7.39 11.74
N ALA A 84 -1.21 -6.81 10.67
CA ALA A 84 -2.41 -7.33 10.02
C ALA A 84 -2.20 -8.74 9.44
N ALA A 85 -1.04 -9.00 8.83
CA ALA A 85 -0.69 -10.33 8.32
C ALA A 85 -0.60 -11.37 9.45
N ALA A 86 0.04 -11.02 10.57
CA ALA A 86 0.11 -11.91 11.74
C ALA A 86 -1.27 -12.19 12.34
N GLY A 87 -2.13 -11.17 12.43
CA GLY A 87 -3.51 -11.34 12.89
C GLY A 87 -4.32 -12.28 12.00
N LYS A 88 -4.21 -12.16 10.68
CA LYS A 88 -4.86 -13.08 9.72
C LYS A 88 -4.37 -14.52 9.90
N ALA A 89 -3.07 -14.73 10.03
CA ALA A 89 -2.49 -16.06 10.25
C ALA A 89 -3.03 -16.70 11.54
N ALA A 90 -3.12 -15.94 12.64
CA ALA A 90 -3.66 -16.45 13.90
C ALA A 90 -5.14 -16.87 13.79
N VAL A 91 -5.95 -16.13 13.03
CA VAL A 91 -7.37 -16.47 12.77
C VAL A 91 -7.47 -17.74 11.92
N GLU A 92 -6.68 -17.86 10.86
CA GLU A 92 -6.65 -19.07 10.03
C GLU A 92 -6.21 -20.32 10.83
N GLU A 93 -5.22 -20.18 11.71
CA GLU A 93 -4.81 -21.27 12.62
C GLU A 93 -5.93 -21.65 13.60
N ALA A 94 -6.66 -20.67 14.15
CA ALA A 94 -7.80 -20.93 15.02
C ALA A 94 -8.96 -21.63 14.29
N GLN A 95 -9.23 -21.24 13.04
CA GLN A 95 -10.24 -21.88 12.20
C GLN A 95 -9.86 -23.32 11.85
N LYS A 96 -8.63 -23.56 11.38
CA LYS A 96 -8.11 -24.93 11.12
C LYS A 96 -8.18 -25.82 12.35
N LYS A 97 -7.83 -25.30 13.53
CA LYS A 97 -7.91 -26.05 14.79
C LYS A 97 -9.34 -26.39 15.22
N ASN A 98 -10.32 -25.57 14.86
CA ASN A 98 -11.73 -25.86 15.08
C ASN A 98 -12.28 -26.88 14.08
N GLU A 99 -11.86 -26.81 12.81
CA GLU A 99 -12.23 -27.81 11.79
C GLU A 99 -11.66 -29.20 12.12
N ASP A 100 -10.44 -29.28 12.63
CA ASP A 100 -9.81 -30.55 13.02
C ASP A 100 -10.50 -31.17 14.25
N LYS A 101 -10.98 -30.35 15.20
CA LYS A 101 -11.79 -30.84 16.33
C LYS A 101 -13.17 -31.37 15.91
N GLY A 102 -13.82 -30.75 14.92
CA GLY A 102 -15.11 -31.22 14.41
C GLY A 102 -15.06 -32.57 13.69
N LYS A 103 -13.86 -33.01 13.25
CA LYS A 103 -13.68 -34.28 12.53
C LYS A 103 -13.44 -35.49 13.45
N VAL A 104 -13.16 -35.27 14.74
CA VAL A 104 -12.90 -36.35 15.72
C VAL A 104 -14.18 -36.75 16.49
N GLU A 105 -15.29 -36.02 16.32
CA GLU A 105 -16.52 -36.18 17.10
C GLU A 105 -17.63 -37.02 16.42
N GLU A 106 -17.35 -37.68 15.29
CA GLU A 106 -18.28 -38.66 14.72
C GLU A 106 -18.10 -40.01 15.47
N PRO A 107 -19.08 -40.46 16.28
CA PRO A 107 -18.95 -41.72 17.00
C PRO A 107 -19.00 -42.90 16.01
N PRO A 108 -18.25 -43.99 16.26
CA PRO A 108 -18.20 -45.12 15.33
C PRO A 108 -19.61 -45.73 15.16
N PRO A 109 -19.96 -46.19 13.94
CA PRO A 109 -21.28 -46.71 13.66
C PRO A 109 -21.55 -47.93 14.52
N SER A 110 -22.62 -47.86 15.31
CA SER A 110 -23.16 -48.96 16.10
C SER A 110 -23.52 -50.12 15.16
N GLN A 111 -22.82 -51.25 15.32
CA GLN A 111 -23.14 -52.52 14.66
C GLN A 111 -24.40 -53.16 15.26
#